data_AF-A0A1M4M5A3-F1
#
_entry.id   AF-A0A1M4M5A3-F1
#
_cell.length_a   1.000
_cell.length_b   1.000
_cell.length_c   1.000
_cell.angle_alpha   90.00
_cell.angle_beta   90.00
_cell.angle_gamma   90.00
#
_symmetry.space_group_name_H-M   'P 1'
#
loop_
_entity.id
_entity.type
_entity.pdbx_description
1 polymer ?
#
loop_
_entity_poly.entity_id
_entity_poly.type
_entity_poly.pdbx_seq_one_letter_code
_entity_poly.pdbx_strand_id
1 'polypeptide(L)'
;MMWEVRYIDEALKDLDKLDAFLRKMVLAGIKKASQNPLPQSEGGYGKPLGNKNGNNLVGFLKIKYKKIGIRVVYSLVRDKQVMNIIVVSKREDDTCYEEAEKRKREYKEKLFEDLFRSISDR
;
A
#
# COMPACT_ATOMS: atom_id res chain seq x y z
N MET A 1 -9.29 12.73 -12.04
CA MET A 1 -9.38 11.29 -12.36
C MET A 1 -8.72 10.52 -11.22
N MET A 2 -9.31 9.40 -10.78
CA MET A 2 -8.76 8.59 -9.68
C MET A 2 -7.77 7.59 -10.25
N TRP A 3 -6.66 7.35 -9.55
CA TRP A 3 -5.70 6.30 -9.91
C TRP A 3 -6.34 4.93 -9.72
N GLU A 4 -6.03 4.00 -10.61
CA GLU A 4 -6.46 2.61 -10.50
C GLU A 4 -5.76 1.96 -9.31
N VAL A 5 -6.47 1.10 -8.59
CA VAL A 5 -5.93 0.42 -7.40
C VAL A 5 -5.81 -1.06 -7.68
N ARG A 6 -4.59 -1.58 -7.58
CA ARG A 6 -4.30 -2.99 -7.71
C ARG A 6 -3.74 -3.56 -6.41
N TYR A 7 -3.82 -4.87 -6.26
CA TYR A 7 -3.39 -5.57 -5.06
C TYR A 7 -2.55 -6.77 -5.44
N ILE A 8 -1.41 -6.94 -4.78
CA ILE A 8 -0.74 -8.24 -4.77
C ILE A 8 -1.60 -9.24 -3.98
N ASP A 9 -1.43 -10.53 -4.23
CA ASP A 9 -2.23 -11.58 -3.61
C ASP A 9 -2.12 -11.57 -2.07
N GLU A 10 -0.94 -11.28 -1.53
CA GLU A 10 -0.70 -11.20 -0.09
C GLU A 10 -1.40 -10.00 0.53
N ALA A 11 -1.53 -8.87 -0.17
CA ALA A 11 -2.28 -7.72 0.32
C ALA A 11 -3.80 -7.99 0.36
N LEU A 12 -4.31 -8.82 -0.55
CA LEU A 12 -5.69 -9.30 -0.47
C LEU A 12 -5.89 -10.22 0.75
N LYS A 13 -4.94 -11.14 1.01
CA LYS A 13 -4.96 -11.99 2.21
C LYS A 13 -4.85 -11.17 3.49
N ASP A 14 -4.06 -10.10 3.48
CA ASP A 14 -3.97 -9.18 4.61
C ASP A 14 -5.33 -8.53 4.94
N LEU A 15 -6.06 -8.10 3.90
CA LEU A 15 -7.40 -7.53 4.06
C LEU A 15 -8.42 -8.55 4.60
N ASP A 16 -8.31 -9.82 4.22
CA ASP A 16 -9.20 -10.88 4.71
C ASP A 16 -9.00 -11.22 6.18
N LYS A 17 -7.80 -10.95 6.74
CA LYS A 17 -7.52 -11.12 8.17
C LYS A 17 -8.12 -10.02 9.04
N LEU A 18 -8.59 -8.92 8.43
CA LEU A 18 -9.26 -7.85 9.15
C LEU A 18 -10.73 -8.18 9.36
N ASP A 19 -11.30 -7.77 10.50
CA ASP A 19 -12.76 -7.79 10.65
C ASP A 19 -13.43 -6.86 9.62
N ALA A 20 -14.72 -7.09 9.38
CA ALA A 20 -15.48 -6.41 8.34
C ALA A 20 -15.47 -4.87 8.51
N PHE A 21 -15.46 -4.37 9.75
CA PHE A 21 -15.47 -2.94 10.03
C PHE A 21 -14.12 -2.30 9.71
N LEU A 22 -13.03 -2.90 10.19
CA LEU A 22 -11.66 -2.46 9.87
C LEU A 22 -11.40 -2.52 8.36
N ARG A 23 -11.78 -3.63 7.69
CA ARG A 23 -11.63 -3.78 6.24
C ARG A 23 -12.34 -2.68 5.47
N LYS A 24 -13.59 -2.36 5.83
CA LYS A 24 -14.37 -1.28 5.20
C LYS A 24 -13.68 0.08 5.33
N MET A 25 -13.17 0.41 6.53
CA MET A 25 -12.45 1.67 6.75
C MET A 25 -11.14 1.74 5.98
N VAL A 26 -10.39 0.63 5.91
CA VAL A 26 -9.14 0.56 5.15
C VAL A 26 -9.41 0.80 3.67
N LEU A 27 -10.35 0.08 3.07
CA LEU A 27 -10.71 0.23 1.66
C LEU A 27 -11.19 1.64 1.33
N ALA A 28 -11.99 2.26 2.20
CA ALA A 28 -12.41 3.65 2.02
C ALA A 28 -11.22 4.62 2.05
N GLY A 29 -10.24 4.41 2.94
CA GLY A 29 -9.02 5.22 2.98
C GLY A 29 -8.12 5.00 1.76
N ILE A 30 -8.03 3.78 1.23
CA ILE A 30 -7.29 3.49 -0.01
C ILE A 30 -7.94 4.23 -1.17
N LYS A 31 -9.26 4.11 -1.32
CA LYS A 31 -10.04 4.85 -2.33
C LYS A 31 -9.86 6.36 -2.23
N LYS A 32 -9.76 6.90 -1.00
CA LYS A 32 -9.45 8.33 -0.81
C LYS A 32 -8.03 8.65 -1.26
N ALA A 33 -7.05 7.84 -0.88
CA ALA A 33 -5.67 8.06 -1.24
C ALA A 33 -5.43 7.98 -2.75
N SER A 34 -6.12 7.08 -3.47
CA SER A 34 -6.00 6.93 -4.92
C SER A 34 -6.52 8.13 -5.72
N GLN A 35 -7.23 9.08 -5.10
CA GLN A 35 -7.54 10.36 -5.76
C GLN A 35 -6.27 11.17 -6.07
N ASN A 36 -5.25 11.07 -5.22
CA ASN A 36 -3.92 11.60 -5.47
C ASN A 36 -2.88 10.83 -4.61
N PRO A 37 -2.43 9.66 -5.07
CA PRO A 37 -1.58 8.77 -4.27
C PRO A 37 -0.11 9.20 -4.28
N LEU A 38 0.22 10.32 -4.96
CA LEU A 38 1.55 10.89 -5.00
C LEU A 38 2.10 11.22 -3.60
N PRO A 39 3.42 11.38 -3.46
CA PRO A 39 4.02 11.87 -2.22
C PRO A 39 3.48 13.24 -1.81
N GLN A 40 3.47 13.53 -0.50
CA GLN A 40 3.08 14.83 0.02
C GLN A 40 3.90 16.00 -0.54
N SER A 41 5.17 15.78 -0.86
CA SER A 41 6.03 16.77 -1.53
C SER A 41 5.57 17.15 -2.94
N GLU A 42 4.73 16.31 -3.55
CA GLU A 42 4.11 16.52 -4.86
C GLU A 42 2.61 16.85 -4.72
N GLY A 43 2.15 17.23 -3.52
CA GLY A 43 0.75 17.58 -3.25
C GLY A 43 -0.20 16.40 -3.07
N GLY A 44 0.30 15.16 -3.06
CA GLY A 44 -0.51 13.97 -2.84
C GLY A 44 -0.69 13.55 -1.38
N TYR A 45 -1.41 12.47 -1.17
CA TYR A 45 -1.72 11.95 0.18
C TYR A 45 -0.65 11.00 0.73
N GLY A 46 0.27 10.55 -0.10
CA GLY A 46 1.25 9.52 0.21
C GLY A 46 2.38 9.99 1.10
N LYS A 47 2.71 9.21 2.13
CA LYS A 47 3.88 9.48 2.98
C LYS A 47 5.05 8.62 2.53
N PRO A 48 6.14 9.20 1.99
CA PRO A 48 7.25 8.40 1.50
C PRO A 48 7.87 7.57 2.62
N LEU A 49 8.30 6.38 2.26
CA LEU A 49 9.16 5.53 3.07
C LEU A 49 10.61 5.74 2.66
N GLY A 50 11.51 5.47 3.60
CA GLY A 50 12.95 5.62 3.42
C GLY A 50 13.70 4.39 3.88
N ASN A 51 15.01 4.52 4.02
CA ASN A 51 15.84 3.50 4.63
C ASN A 51 15.86 3.65 6.15
N LYS A 52 15.56 2.58 6.88
CA LYS A 52 15.68 2.55 8.34
C LYS A 52 16.11 1.16 8.79
N ASN A 53 17.14 1.08 9.64
CA ASN A 53 17.63 -0.18 10.25
C ASN A 53 17.93 -1.28 9.22
N GLY A 54 18.49 -0.93 8.05
CA GLY A 54 18.77 -1.88 6.96
C GLY A 54 17.57 -2.21 6.08
N ASN A 55 16.36 -1.81 6.46
CA ASN A 55 15.16 -1.96 5.65
C ASN A 55 15.02 -0.78 4.68
N ASN A 56 15.38 -1.02 3.41
CA ASN A 56 15.28 -0.02 2.35
C ASN A 56 13.93 -0.07 1.64
N LEU A 57 13.00 0.80 2.07
CA LEU A 57 11.69 1.00 1.42
C LEU A 57 11.61 2.31 0.62
N VAL A 58 12.75 2.84 0.17
CA VAL A 58 12.75 3.95 -0.80
C VAL A 58 11.94 3.54 -2.04
N GLY A 59 11.14 4.47 -2.55
CA GLY A 59 10.20 4.26 -3.66
C GLY A 59 8.78 3.88 -3.22
N PHE A 60 8.60 3.41 -1.98
CA PHE A 60 7.29 3.08 -1.43
C PHE A 60 6.69 4.23 -0.62
N LEU A 61 5.36 4.20 -0.49
CA LEU A 61 4.56 5.18 0.22
C LEU A 61 3.67 4.46 1.24
N LYS A 62 3.20 5.19 2.25
CA LYS A 62 2.26 4.65 3.25
C LYS A 62 1.05 5.53 3.51
N ILE A 63 -0.04 4.86 3.86
CA ILE A 63 -1.23 5.45 4.51
C ILE A 63 -1.20 5.06 5.98
N LYS A 64 -1.53 6.01 6.86
CA LYS A 64 -1.59 5.80 8.33
C LYS A 64 -3.02 5.98 8.83
N TYR A 65 -3.66 4.91 9.28
CA TYR A 65 -4.99 4.92 9.89
C TYR A 65 -4.88 5.01 11.40
N LYS A 66 -4.56 6.21 11.92
CA LYS A 66 -4.22 6.42 13.35
C LYS A 66 -5.26 5.85 14.32
N LYS A 67 -6.55 6.06 14.06
CA LYS A 67 -7.65 5.67 14.97
C LYS A 67 -7.82 4.15 15.13
N ILE A 68 -7.42 3.38 14.13
CA ILE A 68 -7.66 1.94 14.06
C ILE A 68 -6.36 1.13 14.03
N GLY A 69 -5.22 1.80 14.23
CA GLY A 69 -3.92 1.15 14.32
C GLY A 69 -3.49 0.41 13.05
N ILE A 70 -3.91 0.81 11.85
CA ILE A 70 -3.53 0.15 10.58
C ILE A 70 -2.58 1.02 9.75
N ARG A 71 -1.66 0.37 9.04
CA ARG A 71 -0.83 0.96 7.99
C ARG A 71 -1.05 0.20 6.68
N VAL A 72 -1.02 0.95 5.59
CA VAL A 72 -1.00 0.39 4.23
C VAL A 72 0.26 0.87 3.54
N VAL A 73 0.99 -0.03 2.89
CA VAL A 73 2.16 0.28 2.06
C VAL A 73 1.81 0.04 0.60
N TYR A 74 2.24 0.95 -0.26
CA TYR A 74 1.96 0.90 -1.69
C TYR A 74 3.09 1.51 -2.53
N SER A 75 3.11 1.18 -3.81
CA SER A 75 3.97 1.77 -4.85
C SER A 75 3.12 2.39 -5.96
N LEU A 76 3.77 3.09 -6.88
CA LEU A 76 3.13 3.80 -7.98
C LEU A 76 3.69 3.36 -9.34
N VAL A 77 2.80 3.15 -10.30
CA VAL A 77 3.11 3.07 -11.73
C VAL A 77 2.65 4.39 -12.34
N ARG A 78 3.54 5.37 -12.42
CA ARG A 78 3.16 6.78 -12.63
C ARG A 78 2.59 7.06 -14.02
N ASP A 79 3.17 6.46 -15.05
CA ASP A 79 2.74 6.58 -16.44
C ASP A 79 1.37 5.93 -16.69
N LYS A 80 1.02 4.90 -15.90
CA LYS A 80 -0.27 4.21 -15.95
C LYS A 80 -1.30 4.73 -14.94
N GLN A 81 -0.92 5.64 -14.05
CA GLN A 81 -1.74 6.09 -12.92
C GLN A 81 -2.27 4.92 -12.08
N VAL A 82 -1.40 3.95 -11.78
CA VAL A 82 -1.76 2.78 -10.94
C VAL A 82 -1.10 2.88 -9.57
N MET A 83 -1.88 2.55 -8.54
CA MET A 83 -1.48 2.43 -7.14
C MET A 83 -1.52 0.96 -6.73
N ASN A 84 -0.33 0.35 -6.57
CA ASN A 84 -0.20 -1.06 -6.20
C ASN A 84 -0.14 -1.19 -4.67
N ILE A 85 -1.16 -1.79 -4.06
CA ILE A 85 -1.22 -2.08 -2.63
C ILE A 85 -0.39 -3.33 -2.34
N ILE A 86 0.60 -3.16 -1.46
CA ILE A 86 1.61 -4.19 -1.18
C ILE A 86 1.43 -4.79 0.19
N VAL A 87 1.08 -4.00 1.21
CA VAL A 87 0.87 -4.50 2.58
C VAL A 87 -0.32 -3.81 3.22
N VAL A 88 -1.14 -4.55 3.95
CA VAL A 88 -2.11 -4.02 4.91
C VAL A 88 -1.85 -4.67 6.27
N SER A 89 -1.43 -3.91 7.27
CA SER A 89 -1.02 -4.50 8.55
C SER A 89 -1.29 -3.59 9.74
N LYS A 90 -1.42 -4.20 10.92
CA LYS A 90 -1.50 -3.48 12.20
C LYS A 90 -0.21 -2.72 12.48
N ARG A 91 -0.31 -1.72 13.34
CA ARG A 91 0.78 -0.79 13.67
C ARG A 91 1.83 -1.41 14.59
N GLU A 92 1.43 -2.31 15.46
CA GLU A 92 2.07 -2.53 16.76
C GLU A 92 3.46 -3.17 16.69
N ASP A 93 3.79 -3.92 15.64
CA ASP A 93 5.01 -4.75 15.68
C ASP A 93 6.14 -4.31 14.73
N ASP A 94 6.03 -3.16 14.06
CA ASP A 94 6.88 -2.78 12.90
C ASP A 94 6.92 -3.83 11.74
N THR A 95 6.28 -4.98 11.92
CA THR A 95 6.05 -6.09 10.96
C THR A 95 5.52 -5.62 9.62
N CYS A 96 4.73 -4.53 9.59
CA CYS A 96 4.27 -3.92 8.35
C CYS A 96 5.44 -3.58 7.40
N TYR A 97 6.57 -3.09 7.93
CA TYR A 97 7.72 -2.73 7.11
C TYR A 97 8.60 -3.93 6.79
N GLU A 98 8.72 -4.90 7.69
CA GLU A 98 9.42 -6.17 7.45
C GLU A 98 8.74 -6.96 6.33
N GLU A 99 7.40 -7.05 6.38
CA GLU A 99 6.60 -7.70 5.36
C GLU A 99 6.69 -6.96 4.02
N ALA A 100 6.75 -5.62 4.04
CA ALA A 100 6.98 -4.82 2.84
C ALA A 100 8.37 -5.10 2.23
N GLU A 101 9.41 -5.24 3.06
CA GLU A 101 10.76 -5.56 2.61
C GLU A 101 10.83 -6.98 2.03
N LYS A 102 10.18 -7.95 2.68
CA LYS A 102 10.07 -9.32 2.19
C LYS A 102 9.41 -9.35 0.81
N ARG A 103 8.25 -8.72 0.67
CA ARG A 103 7.53 -8.62 -0.61
C ARG A 103 8.34 -7.84 -1.66
N LYS A 104 9.07 -6.79 -1.26
CA LYS A 104 10.01 -6.10 -2.14
C LYS A 104 11.09 -7.04 -2.68
N ARG A 105 11.68 -7.90 -1.84
CA ARG A 105 12.71 -8.87 -2.27
C ARG A 105 12.16 -9.93 -3.23
N GLU A 106 10.93 -10.35 -2.99
CA GLU A 106 10.24 -11.37 -3.78
C GLU A 106 9.80 -10.84 -5.15
N TYR A 107 9.09 -9.72 -5.18
CA TYR A 107 8.50 -9.17 -6.41
C TYR A 107 9.45 -8.24 -7.18
N LYS A 108 10.42 -7.61 -6.50
CA LYS A 108 11.39 -6.67 -7.07
C LYS A 108 10.69 -5.55 -7.87
N GLU A 109 11.16 -5.29 -9.09
CA GLU A 109 10.63 -4.24 -9.98
C GLU A 109 9.15 -4.45 -10.35
N LYS A 110 8.63 -5.68 -10.28
CA LYS A 110 7.21 -5.96 -10.56
C LYS A 110 6.27 -5.15 -9.69
N LEU A 111 6.68 -4.75 -8.48
CA LEU A 111 5.88 -3.88 -7.63
C LEU A 111 5.64 -2.48 -8.25
N PHE A 112 6.42 -2.08 -9.23
CA PHE A 112 6.32 -0.80 -9.93
C PHE A 112 5.77 -0.95 -11.36
N GLU A 113 5.17 -2.10 -11.68
CA GLU A 113 4.54 -2.40 -12.96
C GLU A 113 3.02 -2.63 -12.79
N ASP A 114 2.23 -2.44 -13.86
CA ASP A 114 0.77 -2.70 -13.86
C ASP A 114 0.49 -4.19 -14.18
N LEU A 115 0.82 -5.07 -13.24
CA LEU A 115 0.69 -6.53 -13.38
C LEU A 115 -0.34 -7.18 -12.45
N PHE A 116 -0.84 -6.41 -11.48
CA PHE A 116 -1.68 -6.94 -10.40
C PHE A 116 -3.15 -6.70 -10.67
N ARG A 117 -4.00 -7.37 -9.88
CA ARG A 117 -5.45 -7.38 -10.09
C ARG A 117 -6.16 -6.35 -9.24
N SER A 118 -7.33 -5.93 -9.68
CA SER A 118 -8.23 -5.12 -8.86
C SER A 118 -8.92 -5.99 -7.80
N ILE A 119 -9.46 -5.37 -6.74
CA ILE A 119 -10.21 -6.09 -5.71
C ILE A 119 -11.53 -6.70 -6.24
N SER A 120 -12.05 -6.19 -7.35
CA SER A 120 -13.28 -6.68 -8.00
C SER A 120 -13.05 -7.90 -8.89
N ASP A 121 -11.80 -8.25 -9.21
CA ASP A 121 -11.45 -9.42 -10.04
C ASP A 121 -11.43 -10.73 -9.23
N ARG A 122 -12.05 -10.73 -8.04
CA ARG A 122 -11.97 -11.78 -7.03
C ARG A 122 -13.24 -12.61 -6.95
#